data_AF-A0A7C7CIA3-F1
#
_entry.id   AF-A0A7C7CIA3-F1
#
_cell.length_a   1.000
_cell.length_b   1.000
_cell.length_c   1.000
_cell.angle_alpha   90.00
_cell.angle_beta   90.00
_cell.angle_gamma   90.00
#
_symmetry.space_group_name_H-M   'P 1'
#
loop_
_entity.id
_entity.type
_entity.pdbx_description
1 polymer ?
#
loop_
_entity_poly.entity_id
_entity_poly.type
_entity_poly.pdbx_seq_one_letter_code
_entity_poly.pdbx_strand_id
1 'polypeptide(L)' 'MSIREAARVFGQHRDTAHKMLKRSTPPGCQRSEPPRSPKLDPFKGVIDQILQDDLKIPKKQRHTAKRI' A
#
# COMPACT_ATOMS: atom_id res chain seq x y z
N MET A 1 25.96 10.41 -12.59
CA MET A 1 24.77 11.29 -12.46
C MET A 1 24.94 12.18 -11.25
N SER A 2 24.60 13.46 -11.38
CA SER A 2 24.59 14.40 -10.25
C SER A 2 23.37 14.18 -9.34
N ILE A 3 23.43 14.63 -8.07
CA ILE A 3 22.28 14.59 -7.14
C ILE A 3 21.07 15.34 -7.73
N ARG A 4 21.33 16.40 -8.50
CA ARG A 4 20.30 17.21 -9.15
C ARG A 4 19.61 16.44 -10.28
N GLU A 5 20.38 15.73 -11.10
CA GLU A 5 19.85 14.83 -12.13
C GLU A 5 19.00 13.72 -11.50
N ALA A 6 19.52 13.04 -10.47
CA ALA A 6 18.79 11.98 -9.78
C ALA A 6 17.46 12.47 -9.18
N ALA A 7 17.46 13.63 -8.52
CA ALA A 7 16.24 14.24 -7.98
C ALA A 7 15.19 14.51 -9.08
N ARG A 8 15.62 14.99 -10.26
CA ARG A 8 14.73 15.26 -11.39
C ARG A 8 14.18 13.98 -12.03
N VAL A 9 15.00 12.95 -12.17
CA VAL A 9 14.61 11.66 -12.78
C VAL A 9 13.63 10.90 -11.89
N PHE A 10 13.89 10.84 -10.58
CA PHE A 10 13.07 10.05 -9.64
C PHE A 10 11.93 10.84 -8.98
N GLY A 11 11.82 12.15 -9.27
CA GLY A 11 10.82 13.02 -8.63
C GLY A 11 10.99 13.13 -7.11
N GLN A 12 12.21 12.94 -6.61
CA GLN A 12 12.52 12.95 -5.18
C GLN A 12 13.20 14.24 -4.76
N HIS A 13 13.01 14.66 -3.51
CA HIS A 13 13.74 15.78 -2.94
C HIS A 13 15.26 15.52 -3.00
N ARG A 14 16.06 16.57 -3.19
CA ARG A 14 17.53 16.46 -3.33
C ARG A 14 18.18 15.76 -2.12
N ASP A 15 17.66 16.00 -0.91
CA ASP A 15 18.15 15.33 0.29
C ASP A 15 17.81 13.83 0.32
N THR A 16 16.65 13.45 -0.21
CA THR A 16 16.25 12.05 -0.35
C THR A 16 17.14 11.35 -1.38
N ALA A 17 17.34 11.97 -2.54
CA ALA A 17 18.26 11.47 -3.57
C ALA A 17 19.70 11.34 -3.03
N HIS A 18 20.17 12.32 -2.25
CA HIS A 18 21.47 12.28 -1.60
C HIS A 18 21.58 11.15 -0.55
N LYS A 19 20.53 10.91 0.24
CA LYS A 19 20.47 9.76 1.18
C LYS A 19 20.50 8.43 0.45
N MET A 20 19.81 8.31 -0.68
CA MET A 20 19.78 7.10 -1.52
C MET A 20 21.13 6.85 -2.21
N LEU A 21 21.79 7.89 -2.71
CA LEU A 21 23.11 7.76 -3.33
C LEU A 21 24.21 7.41 -2.31
N LYS A 22 24.06 7.86 -1.06
CA LYS A 22 24.99 7.54 0.03
C LYS A 22 24.83 6.12 0.60
N ARG A 23 23.71 5.44 0.34
CA ARG A 23 23.42 4.12 0.91
C ARG A 23 22.96 3.17 -0.18
N SER A 24 23.73 2.12 -0.43
CA SER A 24 23.35 1.09 -1.42
C SER A 24 22.05 0.36 -1.07
N THR A 25 21.67 0.33 0.21
CA THR A 25 20.42 -0.21 0.71
C THR A 25 19.61 0.89 1.41
N PRO A 26 18.26 0.88 1.32
CA PRO A 26 17.44 1.87 1.97
C PRO A 26 17.72 1.91 3.49
N PRO A 27 17.79 3.12 4.09
CA PRO A 27 18.05 3.28 5.52
C PRO A 27 17.04 2.48 6.35
N GLY A 28 17.56 1.60 7.20
CA GLY A 28 16.82 0.55 7.90
C GLY A 28 15.59 1.02 8.68
N CYS A 29 14.44 0.65 8.14
CA CYS A 29 13.25 0.19 8.84
C CYS A 29 12.39 -0.55 7.80
N GLN A 30 12.95 -1.64 7.26
CA GLN A 30 12.12 -2.58 6.52
C GLN A 30 11.31 -3.34 7.55
N ARG A 31 9.98 -3.33 7.43
CA ARG A 31 9.14 -4.15 8.30
C ARG A 31 9.41 -5.61 7.93
N SER A 32 9.81 -6.41 8.91
CA SER A 32 9.97 -7.87 8.75
C SER A 32 8.62 -8.56 8.51
N GLU A 33 7.57 -8.00 9.12
CA GLU A 33 6.20 -8.46 9.00
C GLU A 33 5.34 -7.44 8.24
N PRO A 34 4.28 -7.89 7.56
CA PRO A 34 3.27 -6.99 7.04
C PRO A 34 2.66 -6.13 8.19
N PRO A 35 2.11 -4.95 7.86
CA PRO A 35 1.45 -4.10 8.85
C PRO A 35 0.38 -4.88 9.62
N ARG A 36 0.50 -4.96 10.95
CA ARG A 36 -0.56 -5.53 11.79
C ARG A 36 -1.78 -4.62 11.72
N SER A 37 -2.95 -5.20 11.45
CA SER A 37 -4.22 -4.49 11.45
C SER A 37 -5.16 -5.08 12.51
N PRO A 38 -4.85 -4.91 13.82
CA PRO A 38 -5.49 -5.66 14.91
C PRO A 38 -7.01 -5.51 14.98
N LYS A 39 -7.57 -4.43 14.44
CA LYS A 39 -9.02 -4.20 14.36
C LYS A 39 -9.67 -4.81 13.12
N LEU A 40 -8.98 -4.86 11.98
CA LEU A 40 -9.52 -5.33 10.71
C LEU A 40 -9.23 -6.81 10.45
N ASP A 41 -8.10 -7.32 10.94
CA ASP A 41 -7.67 -8.71 10.75
C ASP A 41 -8.74 -9.73 11.15
N PRO A 42 -9.46 -9.57 12.29
CA PRO A 42 -10.53 -10.50 12.65
C PRO A 42 -11.70 -10.55 11.65
N PHE A 43 -11.93 -9.47 10.89
CA PHE A 43 -13.07 -9.35 9.97
C PHE A 43 -12.70 -9.63 8.52
N LYS A 44 -11.41 -9.78 8.17
CA LYS A 44 -10.96 -9.99 6.79
C LYS A 44 -11.68 -11.15 6.11
N GLY A 45 -11.80 -12.30 6.77
CA GLY A 45 -12.48 -13.46 6.19
C GLY A 45 -13.96 -13.21 5.86
N VAL A 46 -14.66 -12.42 6.69
CA VAL A 46 -16.06 -12.03 6.43
C VAL A 46 -16.13 -11.06 5.25
N ILE A 47 -15.23 -10.07 5.20
CA ILE A 47 -15.15 -9.11 4.10
C ILE A 47 -14.86 -9.84 2.78
N ASP A 48 -13.92 -10.78 2.77
CA ASP A 48 -13.57 -11.57 1.59
C ASP A 48 -14.76 -12.40 1.11
N GLN A 49 -15.51 -13.02 2.03
CA GLN A 49 -16.73 -13.76 1.68
C GLN A 49 -17.80 -12.85 1.05
N ILE A 50 -18.05 -11.68 1.64
CA ILE A 50 -18.99 -10.68 1.09
C ILE A 50 -18.59 -10.28 -0.32
N LEU A 51 -17.31 -10.01 -0.55
CA LEU A 51 -16.79 -9.65 -1.87
C LEU A 51 -16.95 -10.77 -2.89
N GLN A 52 -16.72 -12.03 -2.49
CA GLN A 52 -16.89 -13.19 -3.37
C GLN A 52 -18.37 -13.42 -3.73
N ASP A 53 -19.28 -13.20 -2.80
CA ASP A 53 -20.71 -13.36 -3.06
C ASP A 53 -21.26 -12.21 -3.92
N ASP A 54 -20.75 -10.99 -3.75
CA ASP A 54 -21.07 -9.85 -4.60
C ASP A 54 -20.73 -10.07 -6.08
N LEU A 55 -19.70 -10.86 -6.38
CA LEU A 55 -19.35 -11.20 -7.76
C LEU A 55 -20.43 -12.06 -8.44
N LYS A 56 -21.14 -12.89 -7.67
CA LYS A 56 -22.16 -13.85 -8.16
C LYS A 56 -23.54 -13.21 -8.35
N ILE A 57 -23.80 -12.06 -7.73
CA ILE A 57 -25.11 -11.42 -7.76
C ILE A 57 -25.16 -10.18 -8.68
N PRO A 58 -26.35 -9.82 -9.21
CA PRO A 58 -26.55 -8.63 -10.04
C PRO A 58 -26.07 -7.36 -9.35
N LYS A 59 -25.52 -6.41 -10.12
CA LYS A 59 -24.93 -5.15 -9.61
C LYS A 59 -25.83 -4.37 -8.65
N LYS A 60 -27.15 -4.41 -8.83
CA LYS A 60 -28.13 -3.71 -7.98
C LYS A 60 -28.35 -4.36 -6.60
N GLN A 61 -27.98 -5.63 -6.45
CA GLN A 61 -28.13 -6.44 -5.24
C GLN A 61 -26.82 -6.59 -4.45
N ARG A 62 -25.71 -6.06 -4.97
CA ARG A 62 -24.41 -6.11 -4.29
C ARG A 62 -24.41 -5.33 -2.99
N HIS A 63 -23.63 -5.83 -2.04
CA HIS A 63 -23.30 -5.12 -0.83
C HIS A 63 -22.51 -3.85 -1.22
N THR A 64 -22.96 -2.71 -0.73
CA THR A 64 -22.33 -1.41 -0.97
C THR A 64 -22.30 -0.66 0.35
N ALA A 65 -21.42 0.33 0.50
CA ALA A 65 -21.32 1.09 1.74
C ALA A 65 -22.63 1.77 2.20
N LYS A 66 -23.62 1.91 1.30
CA LYS A 66 -24.97 2.41 1.64
C LYS A 66 -25.97 1.33 2.05
N ARG A 67 -25.72 0.06 1.72
CA ARG A 67 -26.64 -1.08 1.89
C ARG A 67 -26.21 -2.07 2.97
N ILE A 68 -24.97 -1.94 3.48
CA ILE A 68 -24.42 -2.71 4.59
C ILE A 68 -24.75 -1.98 5.89
#